data_AF-A0A7C3XAS6-F1
#
_entry.id   AF-A0A7C3XAS6-F1
#
_cell.length_a   1.000
_cell.length_b   1.000
_cell.length_c   1.000
_cell.angle_alpha   90.00
_cell.angle_beta   90.00
_cell.angle_gamma   90.00
#
_symmetry.space_group_name_H-M   'P 1'
#
loop_
_entity.id
_entity.type
_entity.pdbx_description
1 polymer ?
#
loop_
_entity_poly.entity_id
_entity_poly.type
_entity_poly.pdbx_seq_one_letter_code
_entity_poly.pdbx_strand_id
1 'polypeptide(L)'
;MAPIKEAPVKAIREWKVIARDGRSWACGIYAPKNRSVEDVKFLEKHDCPELFYLLTGSVKLVVMRHGRKEVIPLTRKKAIVVDTWHNGFSDGRKKGMALVIERGKVSTQYMKLEKKC
;
A
#
# COMPACT_ATOMS: atom_id res chain seq x y z
N MET A 1 -19.15 -19.76 20.70
CA MET A 1 -18.02 -18.81 20.60
C MET A 1 -17.87 -18.36 19.16
N ALA A 2 -17.66 -17.07 18.91
CA ALA A 2 -17.33 -16.59 17.57
C ALA A 2 -15.93 -17.12 17.17
N PRO A 3 -15.70 -17.50 15.89
CA PRO A 3 -14.42 -18.01 15.45
C PRO A 3 -13.34 -16.91 15.45
N ILE A 4 -12.20 -17.18 16.06
CA ILE A 4 -10.98 -16.35 15.94
C ILE A 4 -10.29 -16.74 14.63
N LYS A 5 -9.86 -15.75 13.85
CA LYS A 5 -9.08 -15.97 12.62
C LYS A 5 -7.69 -15.38 12.78
N GLU A 6 -6.68 -16.18 12.48
CA GLU A 6 -5.28 -15.73 12.43
C GLU A 6 -4.85 -15.51 10.97
N ALA A 7 -4.09 -14.45 10.74
CA ALA A 7 -3.53 -14.13 9.43
C ALA A 7 -2.01 -13.98 9.52
N PRO A 8 -1.22 -14.93 8.99
CA PRO A 8 0.24 -14.83 9.05
C PRO A 8 0.75 -13.72 8.12
N VAL A 9 1.70 -12.92 8.62
CA VAL A 9 2.38 -11.87 7.86
C VAL A 9 3.43 -12.49 6.93
N LYS A 10 2.99 -12.91 5.73
CA LYS A 10 3.82 -13.55 4.70
C LYS A 10 3.68 -12.82 3.37
N ALA A 11 4.79 -12.63 2.66
CA ALA A 11 4.85 -11.88 1.41
C ALA A 11 4.45 -12.74 0.20
N ILE A 12 3.22 -13.27 0.21
CA ILE A 12 2.72 -14.25 -0.76
C ILE A 12 2.11 -13.61 -2.01
N ARG A 13 1.57 -12.39 -1.90
CA ARG A 13 0.91 -11.63 -2.97
C ARG A 13 1.12 -10.13 -2.75
N GLU A 14 0.87 -9.29 -3.75
CA GLU A 14 0.86 -7.83 -3.55
C GLU A 14 -0.17 -7.40 -2.55
N TRP A 15 -1.40 -7.89 -2.69
CA TRP A 15 -2.50 -7.54 -1.80
C TRP A 15 -3.23 -8.79 -1.37
N LYS A 16 -3.27 -9.05 -0.06
CA LYS A 16 -4.01 -10.17 0.53
C LYS A 16 -4.95 -9.65 1.59
N VAL A 17 -6.24 -9.57 1.25
CA VAL A 17 -7.31 -9.27 2.21
C VAL A 17 -7.39 -10.38 3.25
N ILE A 18 -7.35 -10.00 4.53
CA ILE A 18 -7.42 -10.92 5.69
C ILE A 18 -8.76 -10.81 6.42
N ALA A 19 -9.40 -9.64 6.35
CA ALA A 19 -10.73 -9.40 6.91
C ALA A 19 -11.44 -8.31 6.10
N ARG A 20 -12.77 -8.35 6.07
CA ARG A 20 -13.61 -7.30 5.49
C ARG A 20 -14.95 -7.26 6.20
N ASP A 21 -15.54 -6.08 6.26
CA ASP A 21 -16.93 -5.88 6.66
C ASP A 21 -17.70 -5.30 5.48
N GLY A 22 -18.40 -6.17 4.75
CA GLY A 22 -19.28 -5.80 3.63
C GLY A 22 -18.72 -4.70 2.73
N ARG A 23 -19.43 -3.56 2.69
CA ARG A 23 -19.02 -2.33 1.96
C ARG A 23 -18.26 -1.33 2.83
N SER A 24 -18.13 -1.56 4.13
CA SER A 24 -17.53 -0.65 5.10
C SER A 24 -16.01 -0.58 4.90
N TRP A 25 -15.31 -1.69 5.11
CA TRP A 25 -13.84 -1.72 5.05
C TRP A 25 -13.31 -3.09 4.65
N ALA A 26 -12.11 -3.10 4.09
CA ALA A 26 -11.25 -4.26 3.91
C ALA A 26 -9.90 -4.00 4.58
N CYS A 27 -9.33 -5.05 5.16
CA CYS A 27 -8.03 -5.02 5.80
C CYS A 27 -7.21 -6.19 5.26
N GLY A 28 -5.93 -5.95 5.02
CA GLY A 28 -5.07 -6.93 4.37
C GLY A 28 -3.59 -6.65 4.57
N ILE A 29 -2.78 -7.57 4.03
CA ILE A 29 -1.34 -7.46 4.00
C ILE A 29 -0.91 -7.08 2.58
N TYR A 30 -0.23 -5.95 2.47
CA TYR A 30 0.35 -5.44 1.25
C TYR A 30 1.86 -5.72 1.20
N ALA A 31 2.35 -6.20 0.07
CA ALA A 31 3.78 -6.42 -0.18
C ALA A 31 4.15 -5.89 -1.58
N PRO A 32 4.83 -4.73 -1.69
CA PRO A 32 5.14 -4.12 -2.98
C PRO A 32 5.83 -5.08 -3.96
N LYS A 33 5.47 -4.98 -5.25
CA LYS A 33 6.21 -5.60 -6.36
C LYS A 33 7.52 -4.89 -6.65
N ASN A 34 7.48 -3.55 -6.61
CA ASN A 34 8.60 -2.69 -6.95
C ASN A 34 9.71 -2.78 -5.91
N ARG A 35 10.98 -2.74 -6.35
CA ARG A 35 12.17 -2.81 -5.49
C ARG A 35 12.84 -1.45 -5.33
N SER A 36 12.60 -0.51 -6.23
CA SER A 36 13.05 0.87 -6.13
C SER A 36 11.98 1.85 -6.62
N VAL A 37 12.27 3.15 -6.50
CA VAL A 37 11.39 4.21 -7.01
C VAL A 37 11.37 4.22 -8.55
N GLU A 38 12.45 3.79 -9.20
CA GLU A 38 12.57 3.70 -10.65
C GLU A 38 11.70 2.59 -11.24
N ASP A 39 11.43 1.53 -10.48
CA ASP A 39 10.55 0.43 -10.90
C ASP A 39 9.08 0.88 -11.01
N VAL A 40 8.69 1.92 -10.30
CA VAL A 40 7.30 2.42 -10.26
C VAL A 40 6.96 3.07 -11.62
N LYS A 41 6.13 2.38 -12.42
CA LYS A 41 5.72 2.83 -13.77
C LYS A 41 4.38 3.55 -13.82
N PHE A 42 3.60 3.46 -12.75
CA PHE A 42 2.31 4.12 -12.65
C PHE A 42 2.01 4.45 -11.19
N LEU A 43 1.13 5.42 -10.98
CA LEU A 43 0.49 5.68 -9.70
C LEU A 43 -0.99 5.30 -9.81
N GLU A 44 -1.57 4.90 -8.70
CA GLU A 44 -3.00 4.64 -8.57
C GLU A 44 -3.64 5.63 -7.60
N LYS A 45 -4.93 5.90 -7.79
CA LYS A 45 -5.73 6.72 -6.88
C LYS A 45 -7.09 6.06 -6.69
N HIS A 46 -7.42 5.79 -5.43
CA HIS A 46 -8.76 5.34 -5.05
C HIS A 46 -9.71 6.52 -4.89
N ASP A 47 -11.00 6.22 -4.99
CA ASP A 47 -12.09 7.15 -4.71
C ASP A 47 -12.40 7.27 -3.20
N CYS A 48 -11.48 6.82 -2.35
CA CYS A 48 -11.53 6.93 -0.90
C CYS A 48 -10.10 6.92 -0.31
N PRO A 49 -9.95 7.35 0.96
CA PRO A 49 -8.69 7.23 1.67
C PRO A 49 -8.26 5.77 1.87
N GLU A 50 -6.95 5.56 1.89
CA GLU A 50 -6.31 4.28 2.16
C GLU A 50 -5.23 4.47 3.23
N LEU A 51 -5.20 3.57 4.22
CA LEU A 51 -4.25 3.59 5.32
C LEU A 51 -3.18 2.53 5.10
N PHE A 52 -1.91 2.90 5.36
CA PHE A 52 -0.76 2.02 5.36
C PHE A 52 -0.04 2.06 6.71
N TYR A 53 0.32 0.89 7.25
CA TYR A 53 1.12 0.77 8.47
C TYR A 53 2.19 -0.32 8.32
N LEU A 54 3.44 -0.02 8.67
CA LEU A 54 4.55 -0.97 8.46
C LEU A 54 4.44 -2.16 9.41
N LEU A 55 4.40 -3.38 8.87
CA LEU A 55 4.49 -4.61 9.66
C LEU A 55 5.95 -5.05 9.78
N THR A 56 6.68 -5.15 8.67
CA THR A 56 8.08 -5.60 8.68
C THR A 56 8.84 -5.17 7.42
N GLY A 57 10.16 -5.25 7.47
CA GLY A 57 11.06 -4.88 6.37
C GLY A 57 11.03 -3.38 6.07
N SER A 58 11.16 -3.04 4.79
CA SER A 58 11.15 -1.65 4.30
C SER A 58 10.05 -1.50 3.26
N VAL A 59 9.12 -0.57 3.48
CA VAL A 59 8.11 -0.18 2.50
C VAL A 59 8.11 1.35 2.43
N LYS A 60 8.12 1.87 1.22
CA LYS A 60 8.04 3.30 0.93
C LYS A 60 6.91 3.54 -0.07
N LEU A 61 6.18 4.63 0.13
CA LEU A 61 5.15 5.08 -0.79
C LEU A 61 5.72 6.19 -1.66
N VAL A 62 5.57 6.07 -2.97
CA VAL A 62 5.68 7.17 -3.92
C VAL A 62 4.32 7.84 -3.97
N VAL A 63 4.22 9.12 -3.69
CA VAL A 63 2.95 9.86 -3.67
C VAL A 63 3.03 11.14 -4.48
N MET A 64 1.91 11.64 -4.98
CA MET A 64 1.80 13.01 -5.48
C MET A 64 1.25 13.92 -4.38
N ARG A 65 2.03 14.93 -3.99
CA ARG A 65 1.65 15.96 -3.04
C ARG A 65 1.89 17.33 -3.65
N HIS A 66 0.85 18.16 -3.72
CA HIS A 66 0.91 19.50 -4.32
C HIS A 66 1.56 19.51 -5.73
N GLY A 67 1.19 18.55 -6.57
CA GLY A 67 1.71 18.42 -7.94
C GLY A 67 3.15 17.88 -8.05
N ARG A 68 3.77 17.48 -6.93
CA ARG A 68 5.15 16.94 -6.90
C ARG A 68 5.17 15.51 -6.40
N LYS A 69 6.11 14.73 -6.93
CA LYS A 69 6.38 13.37 -6.48
C LYS A 69 7.22 13.39 -5.20
N GLU A 70 6.73 12.74 -4.15
CA GLU A 70 7.43 12.56 -2.87
C GLU A 70 7.56 11.08 -2.54
N VAL A 71 8.59 10.72 -1.77
CA VAL A 71 8.77 9.36 -1.25
C VAL A 71 8.62 9.39 0.27
N ILE A 72 7.65 8.64 0.78
CA ILE A 72 7.32 8.55 2.20
C ILE A 72 7.68 7.16 2.72
N PRO A 73 8.67 7.02 3.62
CA PRO A 73 8.93 5.75 4.27
C PRO A 73 7.85 5.42 5.30
N LEU A 74 7.32 4.20 5.25
CA LEU A 74 6.50 3.67 6.32
C LEU A 74 7.38 3.33 7.52
N THR A 75 6.82 3.47 8.73
CA THR A 75 7.51 3.12 9.98
C THR A 75 6.54 2.44 10.93
N ARG A 76 7.06 1.74 11.95
CA ARG A 76 6.24 1.20 13.04
C ARG A 76 5.82 2.25 14.09
N LYS A 77 6.14 3.53 13.89
CA LYS A 77 5.80 4.62 14.82
C LYS A 77 4.57 5.42 14.39
N LYS A 78 4.14 5.30 13.13
CA LYS A 78 3.01 6.05 12.58
C LYS A 78 2.36 5.31 11.42
N ALA A 79 1.04 5.42 11.33
CA ALA A 79 0.30 5.09 10.12
C ALA A 79 0.36 6.27 9.13
N ILE A 80 0.27 5.97 7.84
CA ILE A 80 0.15 6.96 6.77
C ILE A 80 -1.20 6.75 6.11
N VAL A 81 -1.99 7.81 5.94
CA VAL A 81 -3.24 7.79 5.18
C VAL A 81 -3.02 8.58 3.90
N VAL A 82 -3.37 8.00 2.77
CA VAL A 82 -3.28 8.64 1.45
C VAL A 82 -4.67 8.79 0.86
N ASP A 83 -4.92 9.96 0.26
CA ASP A 83 -6.09 10.26 -0.57
C ASP A 83 -5.60 11.00 -1.84
N THR A 84 -4.58 10.42 -2.46
CA THR A 84 -3.88 10.99 -3.61
C THR A 84 -3.27 9.88 -4.44
N TRP A 85 -2.73 10.22 -5.60
CA TRP A 85 -1.97 9.31 -6.44
C TRP A 85 -0.79 8.73 -5.67
N HIS A 86 -0.68 7.40 -5.62
CA HIS A 86 0.37 6.72 -4.91
C HIS A 86 0.75 5.36 -5.52
N ASN A 87 1.88 4.79 -5.10
CA ASN A 87 2.28 3.41 -5.34
C ASN A 87 3.34 3.02 -4.30
N GLY A 88 3.57 1.74 -4.05
CA GLY A 88 4.57 1.26 -3.09
C GLY A 88 5.79 0.63 -3.75
N PHE A 89 6.92 0.69 -3.04
CA PHE A 89 8.11 -0.13 -3.31
C PHE A 89 8.79 -0.59 -2.01
N SER A 90 9.62 -1.64 -2.11
CA SER A 90 10.37 -2.23 -1.01
C SER A 90 11.82 -2.47 -1.40
N ASP A 91 12.73 -1.67 -0.86
CA ASP A 91 14.18 -1.70 -1.14
C ASP A 91 15.01 -2.51 -0.14
N GLY A 92 14.36 -3.12 0.86
CA GLY A 92 15.04 -3.96 1.85
C GLY A 92 15.55 -5.28 1.27
N ARG A 93 16.60 -5.86 1.89
CA ARG A 93 17.05 -7.23 1.58
C ARG A 93 15.92 -8.25 1.74
N LYS A 94 15.15 -8.12 2.83
CA LYS A 94 13.90 -8.85 3.06
C LYS A 94 12.73 -8.04 2.51
N LYS A 95 11.76 -8.73 1.90
CA LYS A 95 10.56 -8.10 1.36
C LYS A 95 9.76 -7.39 2.46
N GLY A 96 9.49 -6.11 2.27
CA GLY A 96 8.68 -5.31 3.17
C GLY A 96 7.20 -5.65 3.06
N MET A 97 6.49 -5.51 4.19
CA MET A 97 5.05 -5.72 4.26
C MET A 97 4.39 -4.64 5.10
N ALA A 98 3.23 -4.18 4.66
CA ALA A 98 2.39 -3.24 5.36
C ALA A 98 1.01 -3.84 5.62
N LEU A 99 0.38 -3.44 6.72
CA LEU A 99 -1.05 -3.54 6.90
C LEU A 99 -1.67 -2.43 6.06
N VAL A 100 -2.71 -2.76 5.30
CA VAL A 100 -3.51 -1.77 4.59
C VAL A 100 -4.97 -1.87 5.03
N ILE A 101 -5.61 -0.71 5.14
CA ILE A 101 -7.05 -0.61 5.39
C ILE A 101 -7.63 0.35 4.36
N GLU A 102 -8.64 -0.11 3.65
CA GLU A 102 -9.36 0.63 2.61
C GLU A 102 -10.86 0.37 2.73
N ARG A 103 -11.67 1.07 1.93
CA ARG A 103 -13.10 0.77 1.82
C ARG A 103 -13.29 -0.61 1.17
N GLY A 104 -14.32 -1.36 1.59
CA GLY A 104 -14.55 -2.73 1.08
C GLY A 104 -14.76 -2.82 -0.45
N LYS A 105 -15.17 -1.71 -1.08
CA LYS A 105 -15.23 -1.54 -2.52
C LYS A 105 -14.62 -0.19 -2.89
N VAL A 106 -13.64 -0.21 -3.78
CA VAL A 106 -12.94 0.98 -4.29
C VAL A 106 -13.06 1.05 -5.80
N SER A 107 -13.12 2.26 -6.33
CA SER A 107 -12.88 2.55 -7.74
C SER A 107 -11.48 3.15 -7.86
N THR A 108 -10.68 2.61 -8.78
CA THR A 108 -9.28 2.97 -8.94
C THR A 108 -9.02 3.60 -10.29
N GLN A 109 -8.33 4.74 -10.29
CA GLN A 109 -7.76 5.36 -11.47
C GLN A 109 -6.26 5.10 -11.53
N TYR A 110 -5.70 5.08 -12.74
CA TYR A 110 -4.28 4.82 -12.97
C TYR A 110 -3.65 5.94 -13.81
N MET A 111 -2.48 6.41 -13.40
CA MET A 111 -1.67 7.40 -14.11
C MET A 111 -0.32 6.80 -14.44
N LYS A 112 0.02 6.68 -15.73
CA LYS A 112 1.37 6.25 -16.14
C LYS A 112 2.39 7.34 -15.85
N LEU A 113 3.56 6.94 -15.36
CA LEU A 113 4.70 7.83 -15.20
C LEU A 113 5.56 7.73 -16.47
N GLU A 114 5.83 8.86 -17.11
CA GLU A 114 6.77 8.91 -18.22
C GLU A 114 8.19 8.56 -17.73
N LYS A 115 8.92 7.77 -18.50
CA LYS A 115 10.37 7.62 -18.27
C LYS A 115 11.00 8.97 -18.57
N LYS A 116 11.75 9.54 -17.63
CA LYS A 116 12.71 10.58 -17.99
C LYS A 116 13.73 9.94 -18.95
N CYS A 117 13.85 10.50 -20.15
CA CYS A 117 14.92 10.19 -21.10
C CYS A 117 16.29 10.49 -20.50
#